data_AF-A0A954TDH1-F1
#
_entry.id   AF-A0A954TDH1-F1
#
_cell.length_a   1.000
_cell.length_b   1.000
_cell.length_c   1.000
_cell.angle_alpha   90.00
_cell.angle_beta   90.00
_cell.angle_gamma   90.00
#
_symmetry.space_group_name_H-M   'P 1'
#
loop_
_entity.id
_entity.type
_entity.pdbx_description
1 polymer ?
#
loop_
_entity_poly.entity_id
_entity_poly.type
_entity_poly.pdbx_seq_one_letter_code
_entity_poly.pdbx_strand_id
1 'polypeptide(L)' 'MSNSLNIELTRDQRDLLLRGLQHVRSSVLLEMRKPSPEVVADRGSQLDSIESLVSHLEDANPASATAHAS' A
#
# COMPACT_ATOMS: atom_id res chain seq x y z
N MET A 1 -14.29 -16.44 2.64
CA MET A 1 -13.72 -16.22 3.98
C MET A 1 -12.73 -15.09 3.87
N SER A 2 -13.13 -13.87 4.21
CA SER A 2 -12.21 -12.73 4.28
C SER A 2 -11.38 -12.89 5.55
N ASN A 3 -10.16 -13.42 5.40
CA ASN A 3 -9.22 -13.57 6.50
C ASN A 3 -8.52 -12.22 6.75
N SER A 4 -9.29 -11.25 7.25
CA SER A 4 -8.80 -9.90 7.53
C SER A 4 -8.01 -9.88 8.83
N LEU A 5 -6.78 -9.36 8.77
CA LEU A 5 -5.94 -9.12 9.93
C LEU A 5 -6.17 -7.68 10.42
N ASN A 6 -6.58 -7.51 11.68
CA ASN A 6 -6.68 -6.19 12.31
C ASN A 6 -5.40 -5.95 13.13
N ILE A 7 -4.67 -4.86 12.83
CA ILE A 7 -3.44 -4.49 13.52
C ILE A 7 -3.60 -3.07 14.06
N GLU A 8 -3.37 -2.89 15.36
CA GLU A 8 -3.20 -1.55 15.93
C GLU A 8 -1.78 -1.06 15.67
N LEU A 9 -1.66 0.12 15.06
CA LEU A 9 -0.39 0.75 14.73
C LEU A 9 -0.30 2.10 15.42
N THR A 10 0.87 2.41 15.98
CA THR A 10 1.18 3.79 16.35
C THR A 10 1.37 4.63 15.09
N ARG A 11 1.28 5.96 15.24
CA ARG A 11 1.54 6.90 14.14
C ARG A 11 2.93 6.67 13.50
N ASP A 12 3.95 6.48 14.33
CA ASP A 12 5.32 6.28 13.87
C ASP A 12 5.49 4.96 13.11
N GLN A 13 4.82 3.89 13.57
CA GLN A 13 4.82 2.59 12.88
C GLN A 13 4.11 2.68 11.52
N ARG A 14 2.98 3.38 11.46
CA ARG A 14 2.28 3.63 10.20
C ARG A 14 3.13 4.43 9.23
N ASP A 15 3.74 5.52 9.68
CA ASP A 15 4.57 6.37 8.83
C ASP A 15 5.81 5.61 8.34
N LEU A 16 6.38 4.72 9.16
CA LEU A 16 7.44 3.80 8.76
C LEU A 16 6.96 2.80 7.68
N LEU A 17 5.78 2.22 7.85
CA LEU A 17 5.20 1.29 6.87
C LEU A 17 4.92 1.98 5.53
N LEU A 18 4.36 3.19 5.53
CA LEU A 18 4.12 3.97 4.32
C LEU A 18 5.43 4.23 3.55
N ARG A 19 6.50 4.61 4.25
CA ARG A 19 7.83 4.75 3.64
C ARG A 19 8.32 3.42 3.07
N GLY A 20 8.15 2.32 3.79
CA GLY A 20 8.50 0.98 3.32
C GLY A 20 7.75 0.60 2.04
N LEU A 21 6.44 0.84 1.97
CA LEU A 21 5.62 0.54 0.80
C LEU A 21 6.04 1.34 -0.43
N GLN A 22 6.50 2.58 -0.25
CA GLN A 22 7.07 3.36 -1.35
C GLN A 22 8.33 2.70 -1.94
N HIS A 23 9.16 2.08 -1.09
CA HIS A 23 10.34 1.33 -1.54
C HIS A 23 9.92 0.04 -2.26
N VAL A 24 8.95 -0.71 -1.73
CA VAL A 24 8.42 -1.92 -2.37
C VAL A 24 7.84 -1.61 -3.76
N ARG A 25 7.04 -0.54 -3.88
CA ARG A 25 6.51 -0.06 -5.16
C ARG A 25 7.63 0.22 -6.17
N SER A 26 8.68 0.89 -5.71
CA SER A 26 9.85 1.19 -6.55
C SER A 26 10.56 -0.08 -7.01
N SER A 27 10.74 -1.06 -6.13
CA SER A 27 11.34 -2.35 -6.47
C SER A 27 10.53 -3.11 -7.53
N VAL A 28 9.20 -3.14 -7.41
CA VAL A 28 8.30 -3.79 -8.39
C VAL A 28 8.38 -3.12 -9.77
N LEU A 29 8.50 -1.78 -9.80
CA LEU A 29 8.65 -1.02 -11.03
C LEU A 29 10.02 -1.24 -11.70
N LEU A 30 11.07 -1.37 -10.91
CA LEU A 30 12.45 -1.51 -11.39
C LEU A 30 12.83 -2.97 -11.69
N GLU A 31 11.98 -3.92 -11.37
CA GLU A 31 12.27 -5.33 -11.58
C GLU A 31 12.42 -5.66 -13.07
N MET A 32 13.63 -6.09 -13.46
CA MET A 32 13.90 -6.48 -14.83
C MET A 32 13.38 -7.90 -15.09
N ARG A 33 12.15 -7.98 -15.58
CA ARG A 33 11.55 -9.21 -16.11
C ARG A 33 11.36 -9.09 -17.61
N LYS A 34 11.54 -10.21 -18.34
CA LYS A 34 11.22 -10.26 -19.77
C LYS A 34 9.74 -9.89 -19.95
N PRO A 35 9.40 -8.90 -20.79
CA PRO A 35 8.01 -8.52 -20.99
C PRO A 35 7.21 -9.69 -21.55
N SER A 36 6.19 -10.11 -20.80
CA SER A 36 5.13 -11.01 -21.25
C SER A 36 3.80 -10.47 -20.74
N PRO A 37 2.66 -10.81 -21.37
CA PRO A 37 1.34 -10.39 -20.88
C PRO A 37 1.11 -10.78 -19.42
N GLU A 38 1.56 -11.97 -19.02
CA GLU A 38 1.47 -12.46 -17.64
C GLU A 38 2.31 -11.63 -16.67
N VAL A 39 3.54 -11.26 -17.04
CA VAL A 39 4.41 -10.41 -16.23
C VAL A 39 3.82 -9.00 -16.05
N VAL A 40 3.19 -8.46 -17.10
CA VAL A 40 2.53 -7.15 -17.04
C VAL A 40 1.31 -7.21 -16.12
N ALA A 41 0.50 -8.28 -16.22
CA ALA A 41 -0.67 -8.47 -15.38
C ALA A 41 -0.30 -8.67 -13.90
N ASP A 42 0.70 -9.51 -13.61
CA ASP A 42 1.23 -9.73 -12.26
C ASP A 42 1.75 -8.43 -11.65
N ARG A 43 2.55 -7.67 -12.41
CA ARG A 43 3.04 -6.36 -11.97
C ARG A 43 1.89 -5.40 -11.67
N GLY A 44 0.87 -5.34 -12.52
CA GLY A 44 -0.32 -4.51 -12.28
C GLY A 44 -1.00 -4.88 -10.96
N SER A 45 -1.29 -6.17 -10.78
CA SER A 45 -1.91 -6.71 -9.55
C SER A 45 -1.11 -6.37 -8.27
N GLN A 46 0.22 -6.46 -8.34
CA GLN A 46 1.10 -6.09 -7.23
C GLN A 46 1.03 -4.60 -6.90
N LEU A 47 1.06 -3.74 -7.93
CA LEU A 47 0.97 -2.29 -7.75
C LEU A 47 -0.39 -1.88 -7.19
N ASP A 48 -1.48 -2.46 -7.67
CA ASP A 48 -2.85 -2.22 -7.17
C ASP A 48 -2.97 -2.63 -5.70
N SER A 49 -2.37 -3.77 -5.33
CA SER A 49 -2.36 -4.25 -3.94
C SER A 49 -1.58 -3.30 -3.02
N ILE A 50 -0.44 -2.76 -3.49
CA ILE A 50 0.35 -1.78 -2.74
C ILE A 50 -0.43 -0.48 -2.57
N GLU A 51 -1.09 0.00 -3.62
CA GLU A 51 -1.88 1.24 -3.58
C GLU A 51 -3.08 1.12 -2.64
N SER A 52 -3.79 -0.01 -2.67
CA SER A 52 -4.88 -0.29 -1.73
C SER A 52 -4.39 -0.28 -0.27
N LEU A 53 -3.22 -0.87 0.00
CA LEU A 53 -2.66 -0.87 1.35
C LEU A 53 -2.22 0.52 1.81
N VAL A 54 -1.66 1.33 0.90
CA VAL A 54 -1.33 2.74 1.19
C VAL A 54 -2.59 3.51 1.57
N SER A 55 -3.67 3.40 0.77
CA SER A 55 -4.95 4.06 1.07
C SER A 55 -5.48 3.66 2.45
N HIS A 56 -5.51 2.37 2.77
CA HIS A 56 -5.99 1.90 4.08
C HIS A 56 -5.16 2.45 5.25
N LEU A 57 -3.85 2.56 5.09
CA LEU A 57 -2.98 3.12 6.12
C LEU A 57 -3.19 4.63 6.25
N GLU A 58 -3.34 5.37 5.15
CA GLU A 58 -3.61 6.80 5.16
C GLU A 58 -4.98 7.13 5.77
N ASP A 59 -6.01 6.33 5.47
CA ASP A 59 -7.37 6.48 6.01
C ASP A 59 -7.46 6.11 7.50
N ALA A 60 -6.58 5.23 7.98
CA ALA A 60 -6.44 4.93 9.41
C ALA A 60 -5.86 6.12 10.22
N ASN A 61 -5.67 7.29 9.61
CA ASN A 61 -5.24 8.50 10.29
C ASN A 61 -6.40 9.26 10.95
N PRO A 62 -6.48 9.30 12.30
CA PRO A 62 -7.55 10.02 12.99
C PRO A 62 -7.54 11.54 12.72
N ALA A 63 -6.43 12.11 12.24
CA ALA A 63 -6.37 13.52 11.84
C ALA A 63 -7.17 13.84 10.56
N SER A 64 -7.27 12.91 9.60
CA SER A 64 -8.07 13.09 8.38
C SER A 64 -9.58 13.07 8.67
N ALA A 65 -10.03 12.36 9.72
CA ALA A 65 -11.43 12.33 10.14
C ALA A 65 -11.93 13.70 10.64
N THR A 66 -11.06 14.53 11.21
CA THR A 66 -11.43 15.87 11.71
C THR A 66 -11.45 16.94 10.62
N ALA A 67 -10.71 16.77 9.53
CA ALA A 67 -10.65 17.73 8.42
C ALA A 67 -11.87 17.66 7.49
N HIS A 68 -12.59 16.53 7.47
CA HIS A 68 -13.80 16.36 6.64
C HIS A 68 -15.10 16.79 7.34
N ALA A 69 -15.02 17.20 8.61
CA ALA A 69 -16.15 17.59 9.45
C ALA A 69 -16.21 19.11 9.76
N SER A 70 -15.43 19.94 9.05
CA SER A 70 -15.38 21.41 9.19
C SER A 70 -15.81 22.11 7.91
#